data_AF-A0A8J3S4G2-F1
#
_entry.id   AF-A0A8J3S4G2-F1
#
_cell.length_a   1.000
_cell.length_b   1.000
_cell.length_c   1.000
_cell.angle_alpha   90.00
_cell.angle_beta   90.00
_cell.angle_gamma   90.00
#
_symmetry.space_group_name_H-M   'P 1'
#
loop_
_entity.id
_entity.type
_entity.pdbx_description
1 polymer ?
#
loop_
_entity_poly.entity_id
_entity_poly.type
_entity_poly.pdbx_seq_one_letter_code
_entity_poly.pdbx_strand_id
1 'polypeptide(L)'
;MPGSHGRPLAGAFAPDLILHTGQGITSVAELMHTARPVPLDLADRPDLRETVRNWHHRVDILTAKTDLRPADALLIRPDGHVVWAAGLDESAGSATPPLREALSVWFGTPNI
;
A
#
# COMPACT_ATOMS: atom_id res chain seq x y z
N MET A 1 -6.28 4.16 -14.73
CA MET A 1 -5.31 3.63 -13.76
C MET A 1 -5.71 2.18 -13.46
N PRO A 2 -4.83 1.19 -13.63
CA PRO A 2 -5.12 -0.20 -13.29
C PRO A 2 -5.32 -0.36 -11.77
N GLY A 3 -6.22 -1.24 -11.33
CA GLY A 3 -6.60 -1.42 -9.92
C GLY A 3 -7.51 -0.34 -9.29
N SER A 4 -7.89 0.72 -10.03
CA SER A 4 -8.59 1.90 -9.48
C SER A 4 -10.11 1.84 -9.45
N HIS A 5 -10.73 0.74 -9.92
CA HIS A 5 -12.18 0.62 -10.00
C HIS A 5 -12.83 0.81 -8.61
N GLY A 6 -13.48 1.97 -8.41
CA GLY A 6 -14.23 2.30 -7.19
C GLY A 6 -13.40 2.80 -6.00
N ARG A 7 -12.12 3.16 -6.18
CA ARG A 7 -11.22 3.56 -5.07
C ARG A 7 -10.83 5.04 -5.16
N PRO A 8 -11.37 5.92 -4.28
CA PRO A 8 -11.19 7.37 -4.41
C PRO A 8 -9.75 7.86 -4.26
N LEU A 9 -8.87 7.09 -3.62
CA LEU A 9 -7.45 7.46 -3.44
C LEU A 9 -6.54 7.01 -4.60
N ALA A 10 -6.99 6.09 -5.45
CA ALA A 10 -6.15 5.59 -6.54
C ALA A 10 -5.95 6.66 -7.62
N GLY A 11 -4.71 7.08 -7.84
CA GLY A 11 -4.29 8.16 -8.72
C GLY A 11 -3.98 9.48 -8.01
N ALA A 12 -4.37 9.63 -6.75
CA ALA A 12 -4.09 10.83 -5.95
C ALA A 12 -2.64 10.82 -5.40
N PHE A 13 -2.15 11.99 -5.01
CA PHE A 13 -0.92 12.08 -4.23
C PHE A 13 -1.19 11.51 -2.82
N ALA A 14 -0.23 10.76 -2.28
CA ALA A 14 -0.38 10.16 -0.97
C ALA A 14 -0.48 11.26 0.10
N PRO A 15 -1.50 11.21 0.97
CA PRO A 15 -1.56 12.12 2.11
C PRO A 15 -0.34 11.86 3.00
N ASP A 16 0.23 12.93 3.56
CA ASP A 16 1.26 12.78 4.58
C ASP A 16 0.61 12.33 5.89
N LEU A 17 0.63 11.01 6.13
CA LEU A 17 0.08 10.40 7.33
C LEU A 17 1.19 10.22 8.34
N ILE A 18 0.88 10.49 9.62
CA ILE A 18 1.75 10.12 10.74
C ILE A 18 1.53 8.63 11.04
N LEU A 19 2.63 7.87 11.01
CA LEU A 19 2.63 6.42 11.07
C LEU A 19 3.33 5.97 12.36
N HIS A 20 2.62 5.20 13.17
CA HIS A 20 3.13 4.54 14.35
C HIS A 20 3.49 3.11 13.99
N THR A 21 4.79 2.83 13.89
CA THR A 21 5.34 1.52 13.59
C THR A 21 5.96 0.89 14.85
N GLY A 22 6.30 -0.40 14.80
CA GLY A 22 7.05 -1.05 15.88
C GLY A 22 8.45 -0.46 16.12
N GLN A 23 8.98 0.31 15.16
CA GLN A 23 10.31 0.94 15.23
C GLN A 23 10.25 2.41 15.68
N GLY A 24 9.06 2.97 15.85
CA GLY A 24 8.85 4.37 16.22
C GLY A 24 7.84 5.09 15.34
N ILE A 25 7.80 6.41 15.50
CA ILE A 25 6.92 7.31 14.75
C ILE A 25 7.65 7.74 13.47
N THR A 26 6.99 7.63 12.32
CA THR A 26 7.46 8.09 11.01
C THR A 26 6.30 8.77 10.26
N SER A 27 6.53 9.24 9.03
CA SER A 27 5.47 9.71 8.15
C SER A 27 5.60 9.15 6.74
N VAL A 28 4.54 9.28 5.94
CA VAL A 28 4.59 8.90 4.52
C VAL A 28 5.72 9.68 3.81
N ALA A 29 5.84 10.99 4.05
CA ALA A 29 6.92 11.79 3.46
C ALA A 29 8.32 11.27 3.81
N GLU A 30 8.55 10.90 5.07
CA GLU A 30 9.84 10.34 5.51
C GLU A 30 10.16 8.99 4.84
N LEU A 31 9.17 8.11 4.69
CA LEU A 31 9.34 6.84 3.97
C LEU A 31 9.69 7.08 2.48
N MET A 32 9.11 8.13 1.89
CA MET A 32 9.35 8.50 0.50
C MET A 32 10.75 9.06 0.23
N HIS A 33 11.52 9.50 1.24
CA HIS A 33 12.90 9.97 1.06
C HIS A 33 13.84 8.94 0.43
N THR A 34 13.52 7.65 0.57
CA THR A 34 14.33 6.58 -0.02
C THR A 34 14.06 6.37 -1.52
N ALA A 35 13.09 7.08 -2.10
CA ALA A 35 12.61 6.92 -3.47
C ALA A 35 12.25 5.46 -3.81
N ARG A 36 11.72 4.73 -2.83
CA ARG A 36 11.26 3.35 -2.96
C ARG A 36 9.73 3.28 -2.93
N PRO A 37 9.12 2.27 -3.57
CA PRO A 37 7.70 2.03 -3.39
C PRO A 37 7.38 1.67 -1.95
N VAL A 38 6.24 2.15 -1.47
CA VAL A 38 5.77 1.95 -0.09
C VAL A 38 4.38 1.31 -0.13
N PRO A 39 4.31 -0.04 -0.13
CA PRO A 39 3.11 -0.76 0.29
C PRO A 39 2.91 -0.56 1.79
N LEU A 40 1.79 0.05 2.17
CA LEU A 40 1.46 0.41 3.55
C LEU A 40 0.18 -0.32 3.97
N ASP A 41 0.25 -1.06 5.06
CA ASP A 41 -0.87 -1.76 5.70
C ASP A 41 -1.22 -1.02 6.99
N LEU A 42 -2.40 -0.39 7.00
CA LEU A 42 -2.90 0.47 8.09
C LEU A 42 -3.87 -0.25 9.03
N ALA A 43 -4.32 -1.45 8.64
CA ALA A 43 -5.34 -2.23 9.35
C ALA A 43 -4.84 -3.63 9.80
N ASP A 44 -3.52 -3.87 9.78
CA ASP A 44 -2.89 -5.16 10.11
C ASP A 44 -3.50 -6.34 9.32
N ARG A 45 -3.69 -6.19 8.00
CA ARG A 45 -4.37 -7.20 7.17
C ARG A 45 -3.41 -8.31 6.73
N PRO A 46 -3.51 -9.54 7.28
CA PRO A 46 -2.61 -10.64 6.90
C PRO A 46 -2.73 -11.02 5.41
N ASP A 47 -3.95 -11.06 4.89
CA ASP A 47 -4.25 -11.34 3.47
C ASP A 47 -3.49 -10.43 2.48
N LEU A 48 -3.39 -9.13 2.78
CA LEU A 48 -2.65 -8.19 1.95
C LEU A 48 -1.14 -8.39 2.09
N ARG A 49 -0.65 -8.61 3.32
CA ARG A 49 0.76 -8.90 3.59
C ARG A 49 1.23 -10.16 2.84
N GLU A 50 0.44 -11.23 2.86
CA GLU A 50 0.72 -12.46 2.13
C GLU A 50 0.76 -12.24 0.62
N THR A 51 -0.15 -11.42 0.10
CA THR A 51 -0.17 -11.07 -1.33
C THR A 51 1.10 -10.32 -1.74
N VAL A 52 1.51 -9.31 -0.96
CA VAL A 52 2.70 -8.49 -1.24
C VAL A 52 4.00 -9.28 -1.06
N ARG A 53 4.05 -10.29 -0.19
CA ARG A 53 5.24 -11.15 -0.01
C ARG A 53 5.75 -11.80 -1.30
N ASN A 54 4.88 -12.07 -2.26
CA ASN A 54 5.28 -12.58 -3.58
C ASN A 54 6.12 -11.56 -4.39
N TRP A 55 6.16 -10.30 -3.95
CA TRP A 55 6.96 -9.21 -4.49
C TRP A 55 8.06 -8.72 -3.53
N HIS A 56 8.40 -9.47 -2.47
CA HIS A 56 9.39 -9.06 -1.45
C HIS A 56 10.77 -8.68 -2.03
N HIS A 57 11.11 -9.20 -3.21
CA HIS A 57 12.34 -8.88 -3.94
C HIS A 57 12.37 -7.45 -4.52
N ARG A 58 11.22 -6.75 -4.58
CA ARG A 58 11.06 -5.38 -5.09
C ARG A 58 10.49 -4.42 -4.06
N VAL A 59 9.55 -4.90 -3.25
CA VAL A 59 8.76 -4.06 -2.35
C VAL A 59 8.70 -4.71 -0.96
N ASP A 60 8.78 -3.90 0.08
CA ASP A 60 8.65 -4.35 1.46
C ASP A 60 7.37 -3.74 2.06
N ILE A 61 6.47 -4.58 2.57
CA ILE A 61 5.20 -4.09 3.13
C ILE A 61 5.42 -3.60 4.56
N LEU A 62 5.08 -2.33 4.79
CA LEU A 62 5.13 -1.73 6.11
C LEU A 62 3.75 -1.79 6.78
N THR A 63 3.67 -2.42 7.95
CA THR A 63 2.49 -2.32 8.81
C THR A 63 2.67 -1.15 9.78
N ALA A 64 1.69 -0.24 9.81
CA ALA A 64 1.69 0.91 10.71
C ALA A 64 0.27 1.24 11.20
N LYS A 65 0.16 1.95 12.31
CA LYS A 65 -1.10 2.55 12.76
C LYS A 65 -1.07 4.05 12.49
N THR A 66 -2.23 4.63 12.21
CA THR A 66 -2.41 6.08 12.03
C THR A 66 -3.72 6.48 12.71
N ASP A 67 -3.75 7.69 13.27
CA ASP A 67 -4.98 8.30 13.80
C ASP A 67 -5.95 8.67 12.67
N LEU A 68 -5.41 9.06 11.51
CA LEU A 68 -6.18 9.38 10.32
C LEU A 68 -6.02 8.24 9.33
N ARG A 69 -6.99 7.30 9.35
CA ARG A 69 -7.02 6.13 8.45
C ARG A 69 -7.97 6.38 7.27
N PRO A 70 -7.46 6.84 6.10
CA PRO A 70 -8.29 7.06 4.92
C PRO A 70 -8.60 5.76 4.14
N ALA A 71 -7.83 4.69 4.40
CA ALA A 71 -7.91 3.39 3.75
C ALA A 71 -7.29 2.32 4.67
N ASP A 72 -7.64 1.05 4.49
CA ASP A 72 -7.03 -0.04 5.26
C ASP A 72 -5.61 -0.38 4.77
N ALA A 73 -5.31 -0.11 3.50
CA ALA A 73 -3.99 -0.24 2.93
C ALA A 73 -3.81 0.70 1.74
N LEU A 74 -2.56 1.08 1.46
CA LEU A 74 -2.17 1.95 0.36
C LEU A 74 -0.97 1.36 -0.37
N LEU A 75 -0.92 1.51 -1.69
CA LEU A 75 0.26 1.22 -2.50
C LEU A 75 0.75 2.52 -3.10
N ILE A 76 1.88 3.01 -2.61
CA ILE A 76 2.46 4.30 -2.98
C ILE A 76 3.68 4.06 -3.85
N ARG A 77 3.77 4.78 -4.97
CA ARG A 77 4.92 4.75 -5.88
C ARG A 77 6.09 5.60 -5.35
N PRO A 78 7.32 5.39 -5.85
CA PRO A 78 8.47 6.25 -5.58
C PRO A 78 8.24 7.76 -5.78
N ASP A 79 7.32 8.14 -6.66
CA ASP A 79 6.92 9.53 -6.94
C ASP A 79 5.82 10.08 -6.02
N GLY A 80 5.39 9.32 -5.01
CA GLY A 80 4.40 9.74 -4.02
C GLY A 80 2.94 9.55 -4.45
N HIS A 81 2.67 9.06 -5.66
CA HIS A 81 1.29 8.75 -6.07
C HIS A 81 0.80 7.40 -5.53
N VAL A 82 -0.43 7.39 -5.04
CA VAL A 82 -1.16 6.17 -4.68
C VAL A 82 -1.64 5.50 -5.96
N VAL A 83 -1.26 4.24 -6.19
CA VAL A 83 -1.72 3.46 -7.34
C VAL A 83 -2.82 2.48 -7.01
N TRP A 84 -2.96 2.13 -5.73
CA TRP A 84 -4.01 1.26 -5.23
C TRP A 84 -4.28 1.56 -3.75
N ALA A 85 -5.52 1.37 -3.30
CA ALA A 85 -5.94 1.56 -1.92
C ALA A 85 -7.04 0.57 -1.54
N ALA A 86 -6.91 -0.15 -0.43
CA ALA A 86 -8.03 -0.93 0.11
C ALA A 86 -9.03 -0.01 0.82
N GLY A 87 -10.32 -0.16 0.50
CA GLY A 87 -11.38 0.49 1.28
C GLY A 87 -11.38 0.05 2.75
N LEU A 88 -12.04 0.82 3.59
CA LEU A 88 -12.23 0.47 5.00
C LEU A 88 -13.10 -0.79 5.11
N ASP A 89 -12.63 -1.76 5.91
CA ASP A 89 -13.28 -3.06 6.13
C ASP A 89 -13.50 -3.86 4.83
N GLU A 90 -12.70 -3.58 3.79
CA GLU A 90 -12.86 -4.27 2.51
C GLU A 90 -12.50 -5.76 2.67
N SER A 91 -13.35 -6.64 2.14
CA SER A 91 -13.12 -8.08 2.21
C SER A 91 -11.88 -8.48 1.38
N ALA A 92 -11.13 -9.48 1.86
CA ALA A 92 -9.93 -9.98 1.17
C ALA A 92 -10.19 -10.38 -0.30
N GLY A 93 -11.34 -11.01 -0.58
CA GLY A 93 -11.73 -11.38 -1.93
C GLY A 93 -11.86 -10.21 -2.92
N SER A 94 -12.19 -9.01 -2.42
CA SER A 94 -12.34 -7.78 -3.23
C SER A 94 -11.03 -6.98 -3.31
N ALA A 95 -10.21 -7.03 -2.25
CA ALA A 95 -8.98 -6.26 -2.14
C ALA A 95 -7.79 -6.93 -2.83
N THR A 96 -7.67 -8.26 -2.69
CA THR A 96 -6.50 -9.01 -3.16
C THR A 96 -6.33 -9.04 -4.69
N PRO A 97 -7.37 -9.31 -5.51
CA PRO A 97 -7.21 -9.31 -6.96
C PRO A 97 -6.70 -7.97 -7.55
N PRO A 98 -7.28 -6.80 -7.22
CA PRO A 98 -6.79 -5.52 -7.72
C PRO A 98 -5.44 -5.11 -7.12
N LEU A 99 -5.11 -5.52 -5.90
CA LEU A 99 -3.76 -5.36 -5.35
C LEU A 99 -2.74 -6.11 -6.20
N ARG A 100 -3.02 -7.38 -6.51
CA ARG A 100 -2.14 -8.23 -7.33
C ARG A 100 -1.96 -7.66 -8.74
N GLU A 101 -3.03 -7.14 -9.34
CA GLU A 101 -2.97 -6.44 -10.62
C GLU A 101 -2.07 -5.20 -10.54
N ALA A 102 -2.27 -4.34 -9.53
CA ALA A 102 -1.46 -3.14 -9.35
C ALA A 102 0.02 -3.47 -9.12
N LEU A 103 0.32 -4.46 -8.28
CA LEU A 103 1.70 -4.93 -8.08
C LEU A 103 2.32 -5.45 -9.38
N SER A 104 1.55 -6.20 -10.17
CA SER A 104 2.02 -6.75 -11.44
C SER A 104 2.34 -5.66 -12.46
N VAL A 105 1.48 -4.64 -12.55
CA VAL A 105 1.65 -3.52 -13.49
C VAL A 105 2.85 -2.65 -13.11
N TRP A 106 3.00 -2.32 -11.82
CA TRP A 106 3.98 -1.33 -11.38
C TRP A 106 5.33 -1.94 -10.97
N PHE A 107 5.36 -3.19 -10.51
CA PHE A 107 6.57 -3.86 -10.00
C PHE A 107 6.94 -5.13 -10.75
N GLY A 108 6.19 -5.50 -11.80
CA GLY A 108 6.45 -6.67 -12.64
C GLY A 108 5.89 -7.96 -12.06
N THR A 109 6.29 -9.11 -12.60
CA THR A 109 5.75 -10.41 -12.18
C THR A 109 6.17 -10.80 -10.76
N PRO A 110 5.32 -11.53 -10.02
CA PRO A 110 5.71 -12.06 -8.71
C PRO A 110 6.86 -13.05 -8.88
N ASN A 111 7.71 -13.14 -7.85
CA ASN A 111 8.73 -14.18 -7.75
C ASN A 111 8.18 -15.21 -6.76
N ILE A 112 7.45 -16.20 -7.29
CA ILE A 112 6.87 -17.32 -6.55
C ILE A 112 7.85 -18.49 -6.44
#